data_AF-A0A9P4UJV3-F1
#
_entry.id   AF-A0A9P4UJV3-F1
#
_cell.length_a   1.000
_cell.length_b   1.000
_cell.length_c   1.000
_cell.angle_alpha   90.00
_cell.angle_beta   90.00
_cell.angle_gamma   90.00
#
_symmetry.space_group_name_H-M   'P 1'
#
loop_
_entity.id
_entity.type
_entity.pdbx_description
1 polymer ?
#
loop_
_entity_poly.entity_id
_entity_poly.type
_entity_poly.pdbx_seq_one_letter_code
_entity_poly.pdbx_strand_id
1 'polypeptide(L)'
;MQLHTAIYLSILPALLPGTLANFDVYADHYRGWSNTFRQPPGFRIFGRTPSDACKYVNNKTYIRWPARPDVSDEKFGIRCSGPGCTYDAANPAAITTFEMHFANTPAYHWTLYADNQGYAPPSTNARGLWMMPAEVGTRAPGYCFPYPGDEYDCERSRPEGPGGETFVVGSRGRRLFRCVTYNGEVESDDINGLRLQGGDMYYPYPDDDGEKSAGEGGVALGES
;
A
#
# COMPACT_ATOMS: atom_id res chain seq x y z
N MET A 1 -43.12 -11.55 48.12
CA MET A 1 -43.22 -11.81 46.66
C MET A 1 -42.68 -10.57 45.96
N GLN A 2 -41.37 -10.57 45.68
CA GLN A 2 -40.79 -10.79 44.36
C GLN A 2 -41.18 -9.69 43.34
N LEU A 3 -40.28 -8.74 43.02
CA LEU A 3 -39.27 -8.78 41.92
C LEU A 3 -39.98 -8.34 40.59
N HIS A 4 -39.61 -7.34 39.78
CA HIS A 4 -38.30 -6.94 39.27
C HIS A 4 -38.33 -5.49 38.73
N THR A 5 -37.20 -4.81 38.94
CA THR A 5 -36.69 -3.65 38.20
C THR A 5 -36.45 -4.02 36.73
N ALA A 6 -36.84 -3.17 35.78
CA ALA A 6 -36.32 -3.24 34.41
C ALA A 6 -36.02 -1.82 33.92
N ILE A 7 -34.83 -1.33 34.24
CA ILE A 7 -34.23 -0.20 33.56
C ILE A 7 -33.73 -0.75 32.22
N TYR A 8 -34.39 -0.38 31.13
CA TYR A 8 -33.89 -0.63 29.78
C TYR A 8 -32.68 0.27 29.56
N LEU A 9 -31.48 -0.26 29.85
CA LEU A 9 -30.23 0.31 29.36
C LEU A 9 -30.17 0.00 27.86
N SER A 10 -30.66 0.90 27.03
CA SER A 10 -30.39 0.88 25.60
C SER A 10 -28.92 1.21 25.38
N ILE A 11 -28.08 0.16 25.38
CA ILE A 11 -26.72 0.22 24.88
C ILE A 11 -26.84 0.48 23.37
N LEU A 12 -26.72 1.74 22.94
CA LEU A 12 -26.36 2.03 21.56
C LEU A 12 -24.97 1.43 21.36
N PRO A 13 -24.77 0.39 20.52
CA PRO A 13 -23.44 0.20 19.97
C PRO A 13 -23.21 1.44 19.10
N ALA A 14 -22.31 2.33 19.53
CA ALA A 14 -21.71 3.25 18.58
C ALA A 14 -21.09 2.36 17.50
N LEU A 15 -21.75 2.26 16.35
CA LEU A 15 -21.15 1.79 15.11
C LEU A 15 -20.04 2.79 14.80
N LEU A 16 -18.88 2.58 15.42
CA LEU A 16 -17.65 3.11 14.88
C LEU A 16 -17.51 2.46 13.51
N PRO A 17 -17.48 3.23 12.41
CA PRO A 17 -17.11 2.68 11.12
C PRO A 17 -15.66 2.22 11.26
N GLY A 18 -15.48 0.93 11.58
CA GLY A 18 -14.18 0.27 11.72
C GLY A 18 -13.54 -0.07 10.39
N THR A 19 -13.90 0.64 9.32
CA THR A 19 -13.30 0.48 8.00
C THR A 19 -12.09 1.40 7.95
N LEU A 20 -10.98 0.94 8.52
CA LEU A 20 -9.68 1.50 8.21
C LEU A 20 -9.35 1.07 6.78
N ALA A 21 -9.52 1.98 5.81
CA ALA A 21 -8.96 1.78 4.48
C ALA A 21 -7.44 1.72 4.63
N ASN A 22 -6.88 0.56 4.28
CA ASN A 22 -5.47 0.28 4.39
C ASN A 22 -4.95 -0.01 3.00
N PHE A 23 -3.82 0.57 2.64
CA PHE A 23 -3.04 0.07 1.53
C PHE A 23 -1.63 -0.26 1.98
N ASP A 24 -1.13 -1.36 1.47
CA ASP A 24 0.21 -1.85 1.65
C ASP A 24 1.08 -1.41 0.47
N VAL A 25 2.27 -0.92 0.79
CA VAL A 25 3.26 -0.48 -0.21
C VAL A 25 4.36 -1.53 -0.32
N TYR A 26 4.61 -2.02 -1.52
CA TYR A 26 5.62 -3.04 -1.82
C TYR A 26 6.73 -2.45 -2.66
N ALA A 27 7.98 -2.71 -2.29
CA ALA A 27 9.10 -2.59 -3.23
C ALA A 27 9.02 -3.76 -4.22
N ASP A 28 8.92 -3.46 -5.51
CA ASP A 28 8.77 -4.44 -6.59
C ASP A 28 10.09 -4.68 -7.32
N HIS A 29 10.35 -5.95 -7.60
CA HIS A 29 11.45 -6.44 -8.40
C HIS A 29 10.91 -7.25 -9.56
N TYR A 30 11.11 -6.79 -10.80
CA TYR A 30 10.71 -7.51 -12.00
C TYR A 30 11.93 -8.09 -12.72
N ARG A 31 11.89 -9.40 -13.05
CA ARG A 31 12.85 -10.08 -13.93
C ARG A 31 12.21 -10.35 -15.29
N GLY A 32 12.94 -10.00 -16.35
CA GLY A 32 12.56 -10.23 -17.74
C GLY A 32 13.44 -11.26 -18.43
N TRP A 33 13.08 -11.60 -19.68
CA TRP A 33 13.74 -12.62 -20.51
C TRP A 33 15.24 -12.39 -20.71
N SER A 34 15.64 -11.13 -20.88
CA SER A 34 17.04 -10.76 -20.88
C SER A 34 17.35 -10.11 -19.54
N ASN A 35 18.03 -10.86 -18.66
CA ASN A 35 18.55 -10.37 -17.39
C ASN A 35 19.51 -9.16 -17.55
N THR A 36 19.75 -8.74 -18.80
CA THR A 36 20.51 -7.57 -19.25
C THR A 36 19.79 -6.24 -19.03
N PHE A 37 18.45 -6.20 -18.98
CA PHE A 37 17.72 -4.96 -18.66
C PHE A 37 17.31 -4.99 -17.19
N ARG A 38 18.15 -4.42 -16.33
CA ARG A 38 17.78 -4.13 -14.95
C ARG A 38 16.57 -3.20 -14.99
N GLN A 39 15.41 -3.74 -14.64
CA GLN A 39 14.18 -2.97 -14.65
C GLN A 39 14.32 -1.82 -13.65
N PRO A 40 13.89 -0.60 -14.01
CA PRO A 40 13.96 0.52 -13.09
C PRO A 40 13.17 0.16 -11.83
N PRO A 41 13.65 0.49 -10.62
CA PRO A 41 12.93 0.20 -9.39
C PRO A 41 11.48 0.68 -9.46
N GLY A 42 10.60 0.01 -8.76
CA GLY A 42 9.18 0.35 -8.77
C GLY A 42 8.48 -0.21 -7.56
N PHE A 43 7.22 0.13 -7.46
CA PHE A 43 6.41 -0.16 -6.31
C PHE A 43 5.04 -0.68 -6.74
N ARG A 44 4.42 -1.43 -5.84
CA ARG A 44 3.03 -1.83 -5.98
C ARG A 44 2.25 -1.45 -4.73
N ILE A 45 0.97 -1.18 -4.94
CA ILE A 45 0.02 -0.78 -3.92
C ILE A 45 -1.09 -1.83 -3.94
N PHE A 46 -1.39 -2.43 -2.79
CA PHE A 46 -2.47 -3.42 -2.63
C PHE A 46 -3.19 -3.14 -1.32
N GLY A 47 -4.51 -3.32 -1.23
CA GLY A 47 -5.23 -3.21 0.05
C GLY A 47 -4.76 -4.27 1.06
N ARG A 48 -4.59 -5.48 0.53
CA ARG A 48 -3.93 -6.62 1.17
C ARG A 48 -3.15 -7.38 0.10
N THR A 49 -2.02 -8.02 0.43
CA THR A 49 -1.43 -8.98 -0.53
C THR A 49 -2.43 -10.10 -0.77
N PRO A 50 -2.93 -10.26 -1.99
CA PRO A 50 -3.89 -11.29 -2.31
C PRO A 50 -3.17 -12.61 -2.54
N SER A 51 -3.80 -13.72 -2.14
CA SER A 51 -3.23 -15.06 -2.32
C SER A 51 -2.98 -15.43 -3.78
N ASP A 52 -3.65 -14.76 -4.72
CA ASP A 52 -3.50 -14.95 -6.16
C ASP A 52 -2.76 -13.79 -6.87
N ALA A 53 -1.97 -12.98 -6.14
CA ALA A 53 -1.23 -11.83 -6.67
C ALA A 53 -0.54 -12.09 -8.02
N CYS A 54 -0.01 -13.30 -8.21
CA CYS A 54 0.67 -13.73 -9.44
C CYS A 54 -0.17 -13.72 -10.71
N LYS A 55 -1.50 -13.75 -10.61
CA LYS A 55 -2.42 -13.56 -11.74
C LYS A 55 -2.29 -12.16 -12.34
N TYR A 56 -1.93 -11.17 -11.52
CA TYR A 56 -1.99 -9.75 -11.87
C TYR A 56 -0.62 -9.13 -12.01
N VAL A 57 0.34 -9.46 -11.13
CA VAL A 57 1.68 -8.83 -11.18
C VAL A 57 2.50 -9.23 -12.40
N ASN A 58 2.26 -10.43 -12.95
CA ASN A 58 2.97 -10.93 -14.13
C ASN A 58 2.41 -10.40 -15.46
N ASN A 59 1.25 -9.77 -15.44
CA ASN A 59 0.73 -9.06 -16.59
C ASN A 59 1.27 -7.62 -16.58
N LYS A 60 2.17 -7.31 -17.52
CA LYS A 60 2.93 -6.04 -17.57
C LYS A 60 2.06 -4.79 -17.66
N THR A 61 0.80 -4.94 -18.06
CA THR A 61 -0.16 -3.85 -18.20
C THR A 61 -0.70 -3.36 -16.85
N TYR A 62 -0.39 -4.04 -15.74
CA TYR A 62 -1.02 -3.81 -14.44
C TYR A 62 -0.05 -3.22 -13.39
N ILE A 63 -0.50 -2.09 -12.83
CA ILE A 63 -0.20 -1.49 -11.52
C ILE A 63 1.22 -1.71 -11.02
N ARG A 64 2.11 -0.89 -11.56
CA ARG A 64 3.48 -0.75 -11.09
C ARG A 64 3.86 0.72 -11.10
N TRP A 65 3.92 1.34 -9.94
CA TRP A 65 4.32 2.73 -9.78
C TRP A 65 5.84 2.87 -9.97
N PRO A 66 6.30 3.66 -10.95
CA PRO A 66 7.74 3.79 -11.17
C PRO A 66 8.38 4.50 -9.98
N ALA A 67 9.58 4.05 -9.60
CA ALA A 67 10.42 4.85 -8.73
C ALA A 67 10.86 6.11 -9.49
N ARG A 68 10.78 7.27 -8.84
CA ARG A 68 11.24 8.53 -9.40
C ARG A 68 12.16 9.26 -8.43
N PRO A 69 13.11 10.06 -8.93
CA PRO A 69 13.87 10.96 -8.07
C PRO A 69 13.02 12.12 -7.52
N ASP A 70 11.89 12.39 -8.18
CA ASP A 70 10.99 13.51 -7.94
C ASP A 70 9.58 13.13 -8.44
N VAL A 71 8.56 13.47 -7.64
CA VAL A 71 7.15 13.18 -7.92
C VAL A 71 6.27 14.44 -7.85
N SER A 72 6.86 15.63 -7.90
CA SER A 72 6.11 16.89 -7.99
C SER A 72 5.30 17.03 -9.29
N ASP A 73 4.34 17.95 -9.27
CA ASP A 73 3.60 18.47 -10.44
C ASP A 73 2.79 17.42 -11.22
N GLU A 74 3.33 16.83 -12.28
CA GLU A 74 2.64 15.83 -13.12
C GLU A 74 3.38 14.48 -13.14
N LYS A 75 4.36 14.31 -12.23
CA LYS A 75 5.27 13.16 -12.23
C LYS A 75 4.74 12.03 -11.34
N PHE A 76 3.83 11.22 -11.87
CA PHE A 76 3.25 10.12 -11.08
C PHE A 76 4.23 8.96 -10.82
N GLY A 77 4.34 8.53 -9.57
CA GLY A 77 5.21 7.47 -9.10
C GLY A 77 5.46 7.57 -7.61
N ILE A 78 6.56 6.95 -7.18
CA ILE A 78 7.01 7.03 -5.79
C ILE A 78 8.46 7.47 -5.78
N ARG A 79 8.76 8.52 -5.02
CA ARG A 79 10.10 8.90 -4.67
C ARG A 79 10.47 8.21 -3.37
N CYS A 80 11.55 7.44 -3.42
CA CYS A 80 12.10 6.75 -2.26
C CYS A 80 13.61 6.94 -2.23
N SER A 81 14.12 7.39 -1.09
CA SER A 81 15.55 7.55 -0.83
C SER A 81 15.97 6.78 0.42
N GLY A 82 17.21 6.29 0.41
CA GLY A 82 17.80 5.51 1.49
C GLY A 82 17.98 4.03 1.15
N PRO A 83 18.77 3.28 1.94
CA PRO A 83 19.03 1.86 1.69
C PRO A 83 17.77 0.98 1.69
N GLY A 84 16.70 1.42 2.38
CA GLY A 84 15.48 0.66 2.56
C GLY A 84 14.54 0.56 1.36
N CYS A 85 14.86 1.18 0.23
CA CYS A 85 13.91 1.40 -0.88
C CYS A 85 13.79 0.27 -1.90
N THR A 86 14.73 -0.68 -1.91
CA THR A 86 14.75 -1.75 -2.93
C THR A 86 14.20 -3.04 -2.37
N TYR A 87 13.73 -3.95 -3.23
CA TYR A 87 13.23 -5.26 -2.80
C TYR A 87 14.23 -6.02 -1.92
N ASP A 88 15.50 -6.12 -2.33
CA ASP A 88 16.52 -6.89 -1.61
C ASP A 88 16.87 -6.27 -0.25
N ALA A 89 16.80 -4.94 -0.14
CA ALA A 89 17.14 -4.19 1.06
C ALA A 89 15.91 -3.59 1.77
N ALA A 90 14.70 -4.08 1.45
CA ALA A 90 13.46 -3.44 1.88
C ALA A 90 13.41 -3.35 3.41
N ASN A 91 13.56 -2.13 3.90
CA ASN A 91 13.70 -1.85 5.32
C ASN A 91 13.14 -0.45 5.58
N PRO A 92 11.87 -0.36 5.96
CA PRO A 92 11.20 0.89 6.33
C PRO A 92 12.02 1.85 7.19
N ALA A 93 12.78 1.32 8.17
CA ALA A 93 13.57 2.13 9.09
C ALA A 93 14.83 2.75 8.45
N ALA A 94 15.25 2.26 7.28
CA ALA A 94 16.38 2.78 6.52
C ALA A 94 15.94 3.70 5.35
N ILE A 95 14.68 4.10 5.31
CA ILE A 95 14.15 5.04 4.32
C ILE A 95 14.28 6.46 4.88
N THR A 96 14.92 7.35 4.12
CA THR A 96 15.14 8.75 4.51
C THR A 96 14.12 9.70 3.89
N THR A 97 13.51 9.31 2.78
CA THR A 97 12.47 10.08 2.09
C THR A 97 11.53 9.11 1.42
N PHE A 98 10.23 9.34 1.58
CA PHE A 98 9.20 8.59 0.87
C PHE A 98 8.06 9.54 0.51
N GLU A 99 7.79 9.67 -0.78
CA GLU A 99 6.79 10.60 -1.32
C GLU A 99 6.07 9.87 -2.46
N MET A 100 4.75 9.95 -2.47
CA MET A 100 3.87 9.16 -3.32
C MET A 100 2.96 10.08 -4.09
N HIS A 101 2.96 10.02 -5.41
CA HIS A 101 2.06 10.81 -6.24
C HIS A 101 1.40 9.92 -7.31
N PHE A 102 0.09 9.79 -7.24
CA PHE A 102 -0.66 8.86 -8.08
C PHE A 102 -1.59 9.57 -9.07
N ALA A 103 -2.09 10.76 -8.73
CA ALA A 103 -2.95 11.54 -9.59
C ALA A 103 -3.05 13.01 -9.16
N ASN A 104 -3.40 13.88 -10.10
CA ASN A 104 -3.69 15.30 -9.88
C ASN A 104 -5.19 15.59 -9.65
N THR A 105 -6.09 14.74 -10.17
CA THR A 105 -7.53 14.97 -10.07
C THR A 105 -8.29 13.63 -9.96
N PRO A 106 -8.81 13.29 -8.78
CA PRO A 106 -8.53 13.97 -7.51
C PRO A 106 -7.04 13.85 -7.14
N ALA A 107 -6.53 14.80 -6.34
CA ALA A 107 -5.14 14.76 -5.93
C ALA A 107 -4.90 13.57 -4.98
N TYR A 108 -3.91 12.76 -5.32
CA TYR A 108 -3.43 11.62 -4.54
C TYR A 108 -1.93 11.75 -4.40
N HIS A 109 -1.51 12.64 -3.49
CA HIS A 109 -0.12 12.98 -3.29
C HIS A 109 0.17 13.12 -1.80
N TRP A 110 1.12 12.34 -1.30
CA TRP A 110 1.52 12.36 0.11
C TRP A 110 3.03 12.33 0.27
N THR A 111 3.51 12.98 1.32
CA THR A 111 4.87 12.83 1.83
C THR A 111 4.84 12.13 3.18
N LEU A 112 5.77 11.19 3.39
CA LEU A 112 5.93 10.48 4.66
C LEU A 112 7.03 11.13 5.50
N TYR A 113 6.70 11.43 6.75
CA TYR A 113 7.58 12.08 7.70
C TYR A 113 7.85 11.22 8.93
N ALA A 114 9.11 11.16 9.36
CA ALA A 114 9.48 10.46 10.59
C ALA A 114 9.17 11.28 11.85
N ASP A 115 9.13 12.61 11.72
CA ASP A 115 8.72 13.48 12.82
C ASP A 115 7.21 13.47 12.97
N ASN A 116 6.75 13.68 14.20
CA ASN A 116 5.35 13.45 14.50
C ASN A 116 4.41 14.58 14.09
N GLN A 117 4.96 15.71 13.63
CA GLN A 117 4.23 16.92 13.22
C GLN A 117 3.17 17.36 14.25
N GLY A 118 3.35 17.04 15.54
CA GLY A 118 2.39 17.33 16.61
C GLY A 118 1.32 16.25 16.88
N TYR A 119 1.29 15.15 16.13
CA TYR A 119 0.34 14.04 16.32
C TYR A 119 0.95 12.89 17.15
N ALA A 120 0.10 12.17 17.89
CA ALA A 120 0.53 11.00 18.66
C ALA A 120 0.47 9.75 17.76
N PRO A 121 1.56 8.98 17.63
CA PRO A 121 1.53 7.79 16.79
C PRO A 121 0.63 6.72 17.40
N PRO A 122 0.10 5.80 16.58
CA PRO A 122 -0.39 4.48 16.99
C PRO A 122 0.34 3.87 18.19
N SER A 123 -0.40 3.55 19.27
CA SER A 123 0.17 2.85 20.43
C SER A 123 0.72 1.46 20.09
N THR A 124 0.11 0.79 19.10
CA THR A 124 0.51 -0.54 18.65
C THR A 124 1.60 -0.53 17.59
N ASN A 125 1.92 0.63 16.99
CA ASN A 125 2.85 0.76 15.87
C ASN A 125 3.63 2.08 15.88
N ALA A 126 4.26 2.42 17.01
CA ALA A 126 4.89 3.73 17.23
C ALA A 126 6.10 4.08 16.33
N ARG A 127 6.56 3.15 15.48
CA ARG A 127 7.76 3.31 14.61
C ARG A 127 7.41 3.60 13.14
N GLY A 128 6.19 4.07 12.88
CA GLY A 128 5.77 4.49 11.55
C GLY A 128 6.11 5.93 11.20
N LEU A 129 5.66 6.30 10.02
CA LEU A 129 5.84 7.58 9.37
C LEU A 129 4.46 8.24 9.19
N TRP A 130 4.39 9.53 9.47
CA TRP A 130 3.20 10.33 9.23
C TRP A 130 3.02 10.57 7.74
N MET A 131 1.87 10.19 7.21
CA MET A 131 1.53 10.38 5.80
C MET A 131 0.73 11.67 5.68
N MET A 132 1.36 12.74 5.21
CA MET A 132 0.72 14.05 5.08
C MET A 132 0.41 14.34 3.61
N PRO A 133 -0.76 14.91 3.29
CA PRO A 133 -1.05 15.32 1.93
C PRO A 133 -0.03 16.39 1.51
N ALA A 134 0.54 16.24 0.31
CA ALA A 134 1.53 17.19 -0.19
C ALA A 134 0.89 18.56 -0.49
N GLU A 135 -0.37 18.56 -0.96
CA GLU A 135 -1.20 19.74 -1.10
C GLU A 135 -2.18 19.85 0.08
N VAL A 136 -2.16 21.00 0.75
CA VAL A 136 -3.04 21.23 1.91
C VAL A 136 -4.52 21.17 1.49
N GLY A 137 -5.30 20.36 2.21
CA GLY A 137 -6.75 20.26 2.03
C GLY A 137 -7.22 19.37 0.88
N THR A 138 -6.32 18.61 0.23
CA THR A 138 -6.71 17.71 -0.86
C THR A 138 -7.14 16.32 -0.41
N ARG A 139 -6.52 15.76 0.63
CA ARG A 139 -6.83 14.43 1.20
C ARG A 139 -6.59 14.39 2.69
N ALA A 140 -7.23 13.43 3.37
CA ALA A 140 -6.93 13.14 4.76
C ALA A 140 -5.43 12.76 4.93
N PRO A 141 -4.79 13.23 6.01
CA PRO A 141 -3.52 12.66 6.44
C PRO A 141 -3.72 11.22 6.91
N GLY A 142 -2.62 10.58 7.26
CA GLY A 142 -2.62 9.21 7.72
C GLY A 142 -1.32 8.81 8.39
N TYR A 143 -1.12 7.50 8.52
CA TYR A 143 0.05 6.93 9.15
C TYR A 143 0.47 5.65 8.45
N CYS A 144 1.76 5.53 8.14
CA CYS A 144 2.35 4.37 7.49
C CYS A 144 3.32 3.70 8.45
N PHE A 145 3.02 2.49 8.92
CA PHE A 145 3.90 1.77 9.83
C PHE A 145 4.62 0.60 9.15
N PRO A 146 5.86 0.27 9.57
CA PRO A 146 6.56 -0.90 9.10
C PRO A 146 5.70 -2.13 9.30
N TYR A 147 5.44 -2.86 8.22
CA TYR A 147 4.65 -4.08 8.27
C TYR A 147 5.34 -5.15 7.42
N PRO A 148 6.54 -5.64 7.78
CA PRO A 148 7.21 -6.68 7.01
C PRO A 148 6.49 -8.02 7.17
N GLY A 149 6.53 -8.90 6.17
CA GLY A 149 6.06 -10.29 6.29
C GLY A 149 5.31 -10.84 5.10
N ASP A 150 4.62 -9.97 4.34
CA ASP A 150 3.96 -10.39 3.11
C ASP A 150 4.89 -10.11 1.93
N GLU A 151 5.28 -11.19 1.26
CA GLU A 151 6.01 -11.18 0.00
C GLU A 151 5.17 -11.92 -1.02
N TYR A 152 5.06 -11.39 -2.23
CA TYR A 152 4.60 -12.20 -3.36
C TYR A 152 5.82 -12.61 -4.18
N ASP A 153 5.87 -13.88 -4.56
CA ASP A 153 6.86 -14.40 -5.50
C ASP A 153 6.15 -15.04 -6.68
N CYS A 154 6.23 -14.34 -7.81
CA CYS A 154 5.58 -14.73 -9.05
C CYS A 154 6.59 -14.99 -10.16
N GLU A 155 7.87 -15.10 -9.83
CA GLU A 155 8.91 -15.53 -10.74
C GLU A 155 8.67 -16.98 -11.15
N ARG A 156 8.79 -17.25 -12.45
CA ARG A 156 8.69 -18.59 -13.02
C ARG A 156 9.81 -18.81 -14.01
N SER A 157 10.43 -19.99 -13.93
CA SER A 157 11.35 -20.45 -14.96
C SER A 157 10.56 -20.74 -16.24
N ARG A 158 11.02 -20.18 -17.37
CA ARG A 158 10.47 -20.42 -18.69
C ARG A 158 11.55 -21.03 -19.59
N PRO A 159 11.22 -22.10 -20.33
CA PRO A 159 12.04 -22.56 -21.45
C PRO A 159 11.63 -21.76 -22.69
N GLU A 160 12.39 -20.74 -23.10
CA GLU A 160 12.03 -19.97 -24.31
C GLU A 160 13.20 -19.12 -24.86
N GLY A 161 14.10 -19.80 -25.56
CA GLY A 161 15.02 -19.14 -26.47
C GLY A 161 15.42 -20.12 -27.57
N PRO A 162 15.88 -19.66 -28.75
CA PRO A 162 16.40 -20.52 -29.81
C PRO A 162 17.60 -21.42 -29.42
N GLY A 163 18.02 -21.43 -28.15
CA GLY A 163 19.13 -22.22 -27.60
C GLY A 163 18.80 -23.08 -26.37
N GLY A 164 17.53 -23.19 -25.95
CA GLY A 164 17.13 -24.10 -24.85
C GLY A 164 17.54 -23.68 -23.43
N GLU A 165 18.07 -22.47 -23.25
CA GLU A 165 18.42 -21.95 -21.93
C GLU A 165 17.17 -21.55 -21.12
N THR A 166 17.12 -21.99 -19.86
CA THR A 166 16.10 -21.55 -18.89
C THR A 166 16.39 -20.13 -18.41
N PHE A 167 15.37 -19.28 -18.40
CA PHE A 167 15.41 -17.96 -17.79
C PHE A 167 14.22 -17.74 -16.86
N VAL A 168 14.35 -16.79 -15.94
CA VAL A 168 13.33 -16.48 -14.95
C VAL A 168 12.57 -15.23 -15.36
N VAL A 169 11.25 -15.31 -15.43
CA VAL A 169 10.37 -14.15 -15.67
C VAL A 169 9.35 -14.05 -14.58
N GLY A 170 9.14 -12.82 -14.11
CA GLY A 170 8.04 -12.49 -13.21
C GLY A 170 8.42 -11.38 -12.25
N SER A 171 7.48 -11.05 -11.37
CA SER A 171 7.69 -10.06 -10.30
C SER A 171 7.80 -10.74 -8.94
N ARG A 172 8.64 -10.16 -8.09
CA ARG A 172 8.63 -10.36 -6.64
C ARG A 172 8.41 -9.02 -5.96
N GLY A 173 7.75 -9.02 -4.81
CA GLY A 173 7.58 -7.81 -4.03
C GLY A 173 7.70 -8.07 -2.55
N ARG A 174 8.27 -7.10 -1.84
CA ARG A 174 8.43 -7.14 -0.39
C ARG A 174 7.71 -5.94 0.20
N ARG A 175 6.81 -6.18 1.16
CA ARG A 175 6.07 -5.12 1.83
C ARG A 175 7.02 -4.23 2.63
N LEU A 176 6.85 -2.92 2.47
CA LEU A 176 7.49 -1.90 3.28
C LEU A 176 6.56 -1.48 4.42
N PHE A 177 5.43 -0.88 4.06
CA PHE A 177 4.52 -0.26 5.00
C PHE A 177 3.10 -0.77 4.80
N ARG A 178 2.32 -0.72 5.89
CA ARG A 178 0.87 -0.55 5.82
C ARG A 178 0.56 0.90 6.11
N CYS A 179 -0.18 1.55 5.23
CA CYS A 179 -0.62 2.93 5.33
C CYS A 179 -2.12 2.97 5.62
N VAL A 180 -2.51 3.83 6.56
CA VAL A 180 -3.90 4.04 6.97
C VAL A 180 -4.21 5.54 6.86
N THR A 181 -5.37 5.90 6.32
CA THR A 181 -5.84 7.30 6.32
C THR A 181 -6.76 7.55 7.51
N TYR A 182 -6.71 8.74 8.10
CA TYR A 182 -7.46 9.07 9.33
C TYR A 182 -8.98 8.88 9.20
N ASN A 183 -9.52 9.05 7.99
CA ASN A 183 -10.95 8.89 7.72
C ASN A 183 -11.28 7.64 6.88
N GLY A 184 -10.30 6.76 6.64
CA GLY A 184 -10.47 5.63 5.72
C GLY A 184 -10.83 6.08 4.29
N GLU A 185 -10.38 7.27 3.88
CA GLU A 185 -10.83 7.93 2.64
C GLU A 185 -10.21 7.33 1.37
N VAL A 186 -9.08 6.63 1.50
CA VAL A 186 -8.30 6.17 0.35
C VAL A 186 -8.01 4.69 0.45
N GLU A 187 -8.54 3.94 -0.52
CA GLU A 187 -8.30 2.52 -0.72
C GLU A 187 -7.25 2.29 -1.80
N SER A 188 -6.74 1.06 -1.90
CA SER A 188 -5.78 0.72 -2.97
C SER A 188 -6.42 0.81 -4.36
N ASP A 189 -7.73 0.57 -4.42
CA ASP A 189 -8.57 0.64 -5.60
C ASP A 189 -8.66 2.06 -6.15
N ASP A 190 -8.75 3.06 -5.28
CA ASP A 190 -8.74 4.46 -5.67
C ASP A 190 -7.42 4.85 -6.35
N ILE A 191 -6.30 4.43 -5.74
CA ILE A 191 -4.95 4.70 -6.23
C ILE A 191 -4.76 4.03 -7.59
N ASN A 192 -5.10 2.75 -7.68
CA ASN A 192 -4.80 1.92 -8.83
C ASN A 192 -5.81 2.09 -9.98
N GLY A 193 -7.08 2.33 -9.65
CA GLY A 193 -8.18 2.50 -10.58
C GLY A 193 -7.96 3.66 -11.55
N LEU A 194 -7.40 4.78 -11.09
CA LEU A 194 -7.10 5.93 -11.96
C LEU A 194 -6.08 5.60 -13.07
N ARG A 195 -5.11 4.74 -12.78
CA ARG A 195 -4.14 4.29 -13.79
C ARG A 195 -4.75 3.28 -14.76
N LEU A 196 -5.76 2.53 -14.31
CA LEU A 196 -6.44 1.52 -15.10
C LEU A 196 -7.56 2.10 -16.00
N GLN A 197 -8.12 3.26 -15.65
CA GLN A 197 -9.07 4.00 -16.50
C GLN A 197 -8.46 4.45 -17.84
N GLY A 198 -7.14 4.66 -17.91
CA GLY A 198 -6.44 4.94 -19.16
C GLY A 198 -6.27 3.72 -20.09
N GLY A 199 -6.63 2.52 -19.64
CA GLY A 199 -6.39 1.25 -20.34
C GLY A 199 -7.62 0.37 -20.56
N ASP A 200 -8.84 0.83 -20.20
CA ASP A 200 -10.08 0.04 -20.28
C ASP A 200 -10.00 -1.31 -19.53
N MET A 201 -9.36 -1.30 -18.36
CA MET A 201 -9.18 -2.49 -17.52
C MET A 201 -9.74 -2.26 -16.11
N TYR A 202 -10.37 -3.29 -15.55
CA TYR A 202 -10.95 -3.27 -14.21
C TYR A 202 -9.93 -3.75 -13.17
N TYR A 203 -9.80 -3.03 -12.05
CA TYR A 203 -9.02 -3.51 -10.90
C TYR A 203 -9.87 -4.55 -10.15
N PRO A 204 -9.42 -5.80 -10.01
CA PRO A 204 -10.31 -6.86 -9.54
C PRO A 204 -10.14 -7.19 -8.05
N TYR A 205 -9.67 -6.26 -7.22
CA TYR A 205 -9.59 -6.52 -5.78
C TYR A 205 -10.75 -5.81 -5.07
N PRO A 206 -11.84 -6.51 -4.76
CA PRO A 206 -12.69 -6.02 -3.68
C PRO A 206 -11.85 -6.01 -2.41
N ASP A 207 -11.88 -4.91 -1.65
CA ASP A 207 -11.32 -4.84 -0.29
C ASP A 207 -12.02 -5.81 0.69
N ASP A 208 -13.09 -6.48 0.23
CA ASP A 208 -13.87 -7.48 0.95
C ASP A 208 -14.00 -8.80 0.15
N ASP A 209 -13.08 -9.73 0.34
CA ASP A 209 -13.43 -11.14 0.37
C ASP A 209 -13.97 -11.45 1.78
N GLY A 210 -15.23 -11.90 1.86
CA GLY A 210 -16.02 -12.13 3.09
C GLY A 210 -15.45 -13.15 4.11
N GLU A 211 -14.15 -13.36 4.14
CA GLU A 211 -13.41 -14.08 5.16
C GLU A 211 -12.32 -13.19 5.79
N LYS A 212 -12.61 -12.75 7.02
CA LYS A 212 -11.68 -12.19 8.02
C LYS A 212 -11.25 -10.72 7.87
N SER A 213 -12.22 -9.82 7.73
CA SER A 213 -12.03 -8.38 8.06
C SER A 213 -12.03 -8.08 9.57
N ALA A 214 -12.04 -9.09 10.45
CA ALA A 214 -12.02 -8.89 11.90
C ALA A 214 -10.69 -9.35 12.50
N GLY A 215 -9.74 -8.44 12.69
CA GLY A 215 -8.80 -8.53 13.82
C GLY A 215 -7.31 -8.31 13.58
N GLU A 216 -6.81 -8.28 12.34
CA GLU A 216 -5.37 -8.12 12.12
C GLU A 216 -4.95 -6.66 11.94
N GLY A 217 -4.77 -5.98 13.08
CA GLY A 217 -3.89 -4.82 13.17
C GLY A 217 -4.54 -3.44 13.03
N GLY A 218 -5.86 -3.34 13.20
CA GLY A 218 -6.52 -2.04 13.28
C GLY A 218 -5.91 -1.20 14.39
N VAL A 219 -5.22 -0.12 14.03
CA VAL A 219 -4.76 0.85 15.02
C VAL A 219 -5.81 1.93 15.16
N ALA A 220 -6.41 2.03 16.35
CA ALA A 220 -7.10 3.25 16.73
C ALA A 220 -6.07 4.39 16.82
N LEU A 221 -6.18 5.35 15.90
CA LEU A 221 -5.46 6.61 16.01
C LEU A 221 -6.14 7.41 17.14
N GLY A 222 -5.39 7.76 18.18
CA GLY A 222 -5.91 8.57 19.27
C GLY A 222 -6.14 10.01 18.81
N GLU A 223 -7.34 10.55 19.04
CA GLU A 223 -7.58 11.98 18.93
C GLU A 223 -6.84 12.71 20.08
N SER A 224 -6.14 13.80 19.76
CA SER A 224 -5.44 14.66 20.72
C SER A 224 -6.36 15.68 21.37
#